data_AF-A0A672PKM0-F1
#
_entry.id   AF-A0A672PKM0-F1
#
_cell.length_a   1.000
_cell.length_b   1.000
_cell.length_c   1.000
_cell.angle_alpha   90.00
_cell.angle_beta   90.00
_cell.angle_gamma   90.00
#
_symmetry.space_group_name_H-M   'P 1'
#
loop_
_entity.id
_entity.type
_entity.pdbx_description
1 polymer ?
#
loop_
_entity_poly.entity_id
_entity_poly.type
_entity_poly.pdbx_seq_one_letter_code
_entity_poly.pdbx_strand_id
1 'polypeptide(L)'
;MTEITEAQATDPPPAGSPPNITYVPRALRQRVIQWVHSTPSSGHPGIAATVQLLTNRFWWPTLQAETIAYIRNCPTCNITKPSHQLPAGLLQPLPIPQRPWSHIAIDFITDLPLSRGHTTILTVIDRFSKACRLIPLPKLPTALETAESLCNHVFRFYGLPEDIVSDRGPQFTSRVWSAFWQKLNINVSLTSGYHPQSNGQVERLNQELTRYLRSYCHQNQADWSRYLFWAEYAQNSLRKPATGLTPFQCVLGFQPPLFPWSGEPSNLPAVDSWLQRSEETWNEAHVHLQRAVRRTREQADRRRRANPNYQPGQWVNPHRSTNCSLGL
;
A
#
# COMPACT_ATOMS: atom_id res chain seq x y z
N MET A 1 42.21 -39.97 7.89
CA MET A 1 43.52 -39.88 8.57
C MET A 1 44.47 -40.94 8.04
N THR A 2 44.06 -42.22 7.99
CA THR A 2 44.86 -43.33 7.43
C THR A 2 45.43 -43.04 6.03
N GLU A 3 44.59 -42.57 5.09
CA GLU A 3 45.03 -42.21 3.73
C GLU A 3 46.01 -41.01 3.69
N ILE A 4 45.92 -40.08 4.66
CA ILE A 4 46.85 -38.94 4.73
C ILE A 4 48.22 -39.43 5.19
N THR A 5 48.25 -40.31 6.20
CA THR A 5 49.47 -40.94 6.71
C THR A 5 50.17 -41.80 5.65
N GLU A 6 49.41 -42.53 4.84
CA GLU A 6 49.94 -43.30 3.71
C GLU A 6 50.52 -42.38 2.62
N ALA A 7 49.80 -41.32 2.24
CA ALA A 7 50.28 -40.38 1.22
C ALA A 7 51.52 -39.59 1.67
N GLN A 8 51.66 -39.34 2.99
CA GLN A 8 52.83 -38.69 3.58
C GLN A 8 54.13 -39.51 3.43
N ALA A 9 54.06 -40.82 3.17
CA ALA A 9 55.24 -41.63 2.87
C ALA A 9 55.90 -41.21 1.54
N THR A 10 55.13 -40.60 0.63
CA THR A 10 55.58 -40.18 -0.71
C THR A 10 55.65 -38.65 -0.88
N ASP A 11 54.97 -37.89 -0.04
CA ASP A 11 54.97 -36.41 0.02
C ASP A 11 55.06 -36.01 1.51
N PRO A 12 56.26 -36.04 2.10
CA PRO A 12 56.44 -35.79 3.53
C PRO A 12 56.25 -34.31 3.89
N PRO A 13 55.91 -34.00 5.15
CA PRO A 13 55.75 -32.62 5.61
C PRO A 13 57.03 -31.81 5.39
N PRO A 14 56.94 -30.62 4.77
CA PRO A 14 58.11 -29.75 4.56
C PRO A 14 58.63 -29.17 5.88
N ALA A 15 59.91 -28.79 5.89
CA ALA A 15 60.53 -28.10 7.01
C ALA A 15 59.78 -26.80 7.33
N GLY A 16 59.42 -26.59 8.61
CA GLY A 16 58.60 -25.46 9.05
C GLY A 16 57.09 -25.71 9.12
N SER A 17 56.65 -26.97 8.97
CA SER A 17 55.26 -27.36 9.23
C SER A 17 54.87 -27.06 10.69
N PRO A 18 53.69 -26.47 10.97
CA PRO A 18 53.28 -26.15 12.33
C PRO A 18 53.19 -27.40 13.22
N PRO A 19 53.62 -27.34 14.49
CA PRO A 19 53.47 -28.44 15.42
C PRO A 19 51.98 -28.71 15.70
N ASN A 20 51.61 -29.99 15.84
CA ASN A 20 50.23 -30.45 16.12
C ASN A 20 49.17 -30.15 15.04
N ILE A 21 49.57 -29.76 13.82
CA ILE A 21 48.67 -29.63 12.66
C ILE A 21 49.02 -30.67 11.59
N THR A 22 48.01 -31.29 10.99
CA THR A 22 48.22 -32.36 10.00
C THR A 22 48.61 -31.77 8.64
N TYR A 23 49.81 -32.07 8.13
CA TYR A 23 50.18 -31.74 6.76
C TYR A 23 49.36 -32.58 5.76
N VAL A 24 48.81 -31.94 4.72
CA VAL A 24 48.01 -32.63 3.69
C VAL A 24 48.79 -32.70 2.37
N PRO A 25 49.18 -33.92 1.93
CA PRO A 25 49.80 -34.17 0.63
C PRO A 25 48.98 -33.63 -0.55
N ARG A 26 49.65 -33.22 -1.61
CA ARG A 26 49.03 -32.54 -2.77
C ARG A 26 47.83 -33.31 -3.34
N ALA A 27 47.95 -34.64 -3.45
CA ALA A 27 46.91 -35.51 -4.00
C ALA A 27 45.59 -35.48 -3.21
N LEU A 28 45.62 -35.10 -1.94
CA LEU A 28 44.46 -35.18 -1.03
C LEU A 28 43.82 -33.83 -0.71
N ARG A 29 44.48 -32.71 -1.05
CA ARG A 29 44.03 -31.35 -0.69
C ARG A 29 42.62 -31.04 -1.16
N GLN A 30 42.32 -31.29 -2.44
CA GLN A 30 40.99 -31.05 -3.00
C GLN A 30 39.90 -31.87 -2.30
N ARG A 31 40.20 -33.13 -1.96
CA ARG A 31 39.26 -34.02 -1.27
C ARG A 31 39.00 -33.56 0.16
N VAL A 32 40.03 -33.07 0.86
CA VAL A 32 39.89 -32.49 2.20
C VAL A 32 39.07 -31.19 2.15
N ILE A 33 39.33 -30.30 1.19
CA ILE A 33 38.53 -29.07 1.00
C ILE A 33 37.06 -29.45 0.71
N GLN A 34 36.82 -30.40 -0.19
CA GLN A 34 35.48 -30.87 -0.52
C GLN A 34 34.75 -31.41 0.70
N TRP A 35 35.40 -32.23 1.52
CA TRP A 35 34.82 -32.83 2.73
C TRP A 35 34.41 -31.76 3.75
N VAL A 36 35.28 -30.78 4.01
CA VAL A 36 34.97 -29.71 4.97
C VAL A 36 33.88 -28.78 4.45
N HIS A 37 33.86 -28.49 3.15
CA HIS A 37 32.91 -27.54 2.57
C HIS A 37 31.52 -28.14 2.27
N SER A 38 31.47 -29.38 1.76
CA SER A 38 30.28 -29.93 1.08
C SER A 38 29.55 -30.99 1.90
N THR A 39 29.99 -31.29 3.12
CA THR A 39 29.29 -32.23 4.00
C THR A 39 27.98 -31.62 4.50
N PRO A 40 26.89 -32.42 4.63
CA PRO A 40 25.60 -31.92 5.12
C PRO A 40 25.70 -31.18 6.46
N SER A 41 26.61 -31.61 7.33
CA SER A 41 26.89 -30.97 8.63
C SER A 41 27.57 -29.60 8.54
N SER A 42 28.32 -29.32 7.46
CA SER A 42 29.03 -28.05 7.27
C SER A 42 28.22 -27.03 6.47
N GLY A 43 27.34 -27.48 5.58
CA GLY A 43 26.34 -26.63 4.94
C GLY A 43 26.88 -25.56 3.99
N HIS A 44 27.93 -25.84 3.21
CA HIS A 44 28.53 -24.89 2.25
C HIS A 44 28.92 -23.54 2.87
N PRO A 45 29.77 -23.53 3.91
CA PRO A 45 30.14 -22.31 4.60
C PRO A 45 30.93 -21.37 3.67
N GLY A 46 30.88 -20.08 3.96
CA GLY A 46 31.64 -19.06 3.22
C GLY A 46 33.16 -19.29 3.28
N ILE A 47 33.90 -18.57 2.43
CA ILE A 47 35.36 -18.71 2.30
C ILE A 47 36.08 -18.59 3.65
N ALA A 48 35.80 -17.52 4.41
CA ALA A 48 36.47 -17.28 5.69
C ALA A 48 36.23 -18.41 6.70
N ALA A 49 34.98 -18.86 6.82
CA ALA A 49 34.61 -19.95 7.71
C ALA A 49 35.22 -21.29 7.29
N THR A 50 35.25 -21.59 5.99
CA THR A 50 35.87 -22.83 5.48
C THR A 50 37.38 -22.83 5.71
N VAL A 51 38.06 -21.71 5.47
CA VAL A 51 39.50 -21.57 5.76
C VAL A 51 39.77 -21.80 7.24
N GLN A 52 38.98 -21.17 8.13
CA GLN A 52 39.14 -21.35 9.57
C GLN A 52 38.98 -22.81 10.01
N LEU A 53 37.96 -23.52 9.50
CA LEU A 53 37.73 -24.93 9.79
C LEU A 53 38.90 -25.81 9.33
N LEU A 54 39.47 -25.51 8.17
CA LEU A 54 40.63 -26.22 7.63
C LEU A 54 41.90 -25.95 8.45
N THR A 55 42.20 -24.69 8.74
CA THR A 55 43.42 -24.28 9.46
C THR A 55 43.49 -24.81 10.90
N ASN A 56 42.34 -25.14 11.50
CA ASN A 56 42.30 -25.72 12.84
C ASN A 56 42.88 -27.14 12.92
N ARG A 57 42.96 -27.87 11.80
CA ARG A 57 43.34 -29.30 11.77
C ARG A 57 44.34 -29.66 10.69
N PHE A 58 44.40 -28.89 9.62
CA PHE A 58 45.20 -29.18 8.44
C PHE A 58 46.08 -28.00 8.03
N TRP A 59 47.20 -28.31 7.41
CA TRP A 59 48.12 -27.30 6.89
C TRP A 59 48.77 -27.74 5.58
N TRP A 60 48.91 -26.78 4.65
CA TRP A 60 49.79 -26.82 3.50
C TRP A 60 50.02 -25.38 3.01
N PRO A 61 51.11 -25.08 2.27
CA PRO A 61 51.49 -23.70 1.96
C PRO A 61 50.41 -22.84 1.25
N THR A 62 49.58 -23.47 0.43
CA THR A 62 48.59 -22.83 -0.44
C THR A 62 47.15 -23.05 0.03
N LEU A 63 46.93 -23.46 1.29
CA LEU A 63 45.61 -23.81 1.84
C LEU A 63 44.54 -22.76 1.57
N GLN A 64 44.83 -21.51 1.89
CA GLN A 64 43.87 -20.43 1.70
C GLN A 64 43.56 -20.19 0.20
N ALA A 65 44.58 -20.15 -0.64
CA ALA A 65 44.42 -19.92 -2.08
C ALA A 65 43.64 -21.05 -2.76
N GLU A 66 43.96 -22.31 -2.45
CA GLU A 66 43.26 -23.48 -2.98
C GLU A 66 41.81 -23.56 -2.47
N THR A 67 41.55 -23.21 -1.21
CA THR A 67 40.18 -23.15 -0.65
C THR A 67 39.34 -22.07 -1.32
N ILE A 68 39.90 -20.87 -1.54
CA ILE A 68 39.23 -19.79 -2.28
C ILE A 68 38.88 -20.25 -3.70
N ALA A 69 39.84 -20.86 -4.41
CA ALA A 69 39.65 -21.33 -5.77
C ALA A 69 38.56 -22.41 -5.84
N TYR A 70 38.55 -23.36 -4.89
CA TYR A 70 37.54 -24.40 -4.81
C TYR A 70 36.13 -23.81 -4.59
N ILE A 71 35.94 -22.94 -3.60
CA ILE A 71 34.63 -22.40 -3.25
C ILE A 71 34.08 -21.47 -4.34
N ARG A 72 34.94 -20.69 -5.01
CA ARG A 72 34.54 -19.87 -6.17
C ARG A 72 33.99 -20.71 -7.32
N ASN A 73 34.46 -21.95 -7.46
CA ASN A 73 34.03 -22.89 -8.48
C ASN A 73 33.01 -23.92 -7.98
N CYS A 74 32.53 -23.81 -6.73
CA CYS A 74 31.53 -24.73 -6.21
C CYS A 74 30.18 -24.52 -6.92
N PRO A 75 29.62 -25.53 -7.62
CA PRO A 75 28.37 -25.39 -8.34
C PRO A 75 27.20 -25.03 -7.43
N THR A 76 27.09 -25.70 -6.27
CA THR A 76 26.04 -25.45 -5.28
C THR A 76 26.07 -24.01 -4.80
N CYS A 77 27.24 -23.50 -4.39
CA CYS A 77 27.36 -22.11 -3.95
C CYS A 77 27.10 -21.10 -5.06
N ASN A 78 27.44 -21.41 -6.32
CA ASN A 78 27.18 -20.50 -7.43
C ASN A 78 25.70 -20.45 -7.83
N ILE A 79 24.96 -21.53 -7.61
CA ILE A 79 23.50 -21.57 -7.82
C ILE A 79 22.77 -20.89 -6.66
N THR A 80 23.22 -21.05 -5.42
CA THR A 80 22.52 -20.55 -4.23
C THR A 80 22.93 -19.14 -3.80
N LYS A 81 24.03 -18.59 -4.35
CA LYS A 81 24.45 -17.21 -4.04
C LYS A 81 23.35 -16.23 -4.44
N PRO A 82 22.83 -15.42 -3.50
CA PRO A 82 21.97 -14.31 -3.86
C PRO A 82 22.77 -13.35 -4.76
N SER A 83 22.19 -12.97 -5.90
CA SER A 83 22.79 -11.97 -6.78
C SER A 83 22.81 -10.61 -6.07
N HIS A 84 23.99 -9.98 -5.99
CA HIS A 84 24.13 -8.59 -5.56
C HIS A 84 24.00 -7.59 -6.72
N GLN A 85 23.66 -8.07 -7.93
CA GLN A 85 23.42 -7.18 -9.07
C GLN A 85 22.14 -6.38 -8.83
N LEU A 86 22.15 -5.12 -9.27
CA LEU A 86 20.93 -4.33 -9.35
C LEU A 86 19.91 -5.08 -10.22
N PRO A 87 18.61 -5.03 -9.89
CA PRO A 87 17.57 -5.67 -10.69
C PRO A 87 17.69 -5.28 -12.17
N ALA A 88 17.65 -6.28 -13.05
CA ALA A 88 17.65 -6.03 -14.49
C ALA A 88 16.34 -5.36 -14.92
N GLY A 89 16.44 -4.39 -15.82
CA GLY A 89 15.30 -3.64 -16.36
C GLY A 89 15.26 -2.20 -15.85
N LEU A 90 15.24 -1.24 -16.78
CA LEU A 90 14.95 0.16 -16.44
C LEU A 90 13.47 0.29 -16.08
N LEU A 91 13.21 1.14 -15.10
CA LEU A 91 11.88 1.41 -14.60
C LEU A 91 11.03 2.09 -15.70
N GLN A 92 9.95 1.41 -16.11
CA GLN A 92 9.01 1.91 -17.12
C GLN A 92 7.79 2.53 -16.42
N PRO A 93 7.68 3.87 -16.39
CA PRO A 93 6.56 4.53 -15.73
C PRO A 93 5.26 4.26 -16.48
N LEU A 94 4.21 3.98 -15.72
CA LEU A 94 2.86 3.97 -16.28
C LEU A 94 2.47 5.38 -16.77
N PRO A 95 1.59 5.47 -17.78
CA PRO A 95 1.07 6.76 -18.22
C PRO A 95 0.43 7.50 -17.05
N ILE A 96 0.62 8.83 -17.05
CA ILE A 96 0.03 9.72 -16.05
C ILE A 96 -1.47 9.84 -16.39
N PRO A 97 -2.36 9.55 -15.43
CA PRO A 97 -3.80 9.72 -15.64
C PRO A 97 -4.17 11.19 -15.94
N GLN A 98 -5.29 11.42 -16.62
CA GLN A 98 -5.71 12.78 -17.01
C GLN A 98 -6.67 13.45 -16.01
N ARG A 99 -7.32 12.68 -15.13
CA ARG A 99 -8.24 13.20 -14.10
C ARG A 99 -8.14 12.39 -12.80
N PRO A 100 -8.51 12.98 -11.66
CA PRO A 100 -8.67 12.25 -10.41
C PRO A 100 -9.58 11.03 -10.56
N TRP A 101 -9.23 9.95 -9.86
CA TRP A 101 -10.00 8.70 -9.76
C TRP A 101 -10.21 7.94 -11.09
N SER A 102 -9.57 8.33 -12.18
CA SER A 102 -9.60 7.58 -13.44
C SER A 102 -8.74 6.31 -13.38
N HIS A 103 -7.64 6.33 -12.64
CA HIS A 103 -6.73 5.19 -12.54
C HIS A 103 -6.44 4.94 -11.06
N ILE A 104 -6.83 3.78 -10.56
CA ILE A 104 -6.65 3.44 -9.14
C ILE A 104 -5.70 2.27 -9.00
N ALA A 105 -5.02 2.19 -7.86
CA ALA A 105 -4.36 0.98 -7.41
C ALA A 105 -5.01 0.49 -6.11
N ILE A 106 -5.17 -0.82 -5.97
CA ILE A 106 -5.85 -1.45 -4.84
C ILE A 106 -5.00 -2.56 -4.24
N ASP A 107 -5.12 -2.74 -2.93
CA ASP A 107 -4.44 -3.80 -2.17
C ASP A 107 -5.23 -4.15 -0.90
N PHE A 108 -4.87 -5.26 -0.27
CA PHE A 108 -5.42 -5.69 1.01
C PHE A 108 -4.36 -5.66 2.11
N ILE A 109 -4.72 -5.09 3.25
CA ILE A 109 -4.02 -5.35 4.52
C ILE A 109 -4.86 -6.39 5.27
N THR A 110 -4.38 -7.62 5.33
CA THR A 110 -5.04 -8.76 5.98
C THR A 110 -4.48 -9.04 7.37
N ASP A 111 -5.07 -10.01 8.05
CA ASP A 111 -4.57 -10.58 9.31
C ASP A 111 -4.41 -9.54 10.43
N LEU A 112 -5.24 -8.50 10.38
CA LEU A 112 -5.30 -7.49 11.44
C LEU A 112 -6.07 -8.04 12.64
N PRO A 113 -5.72 -7.62 13.87
CA PRO A 113 -6.49 -7.94 15.06
C PRO A 113 -7.97 -7.57 14.87
N LEU A 114 -8.90 -8.38 15.40
CA LEU A 114 -10.33 -8.10 15.25
C LEU A 114 -10.68 -6.72 15.83
N SER A 115 -11.23 -5.83 15.00
CA SER A 115 -11.62 -4.47 15.39
C SER A 115 -13.03 -4.16 14.91
N ARG A 116 -13.98 -4.07 15.85
CA ARG A 116 -15.40 -3.79 15.57
C ARG A 116 -15.99 -4.67 14.46
N GLY A 117 -15.63 -5.96 14.45
CA GLY A 117 -16.08 -6.91 13.44
C GLY A 117 -15.24 -6.97 12.16
N HIS A 118 -14.15 -6.21 12.06
CA HIS A 118 -13.27 -6.14 10.88
C HIS A 118 -11.90 -6.75 11.14
N THR A 119 -11.33 -7.40 10.13
CA THR A 119 -9.98 -8.01 10.17
C THR A 119 -9.14 -7.68 8.93
N THR A 120 -9.71 -6.93 7.98
CA THR A 120 -9.06 -6.61 6.70
C THR A 120 -9.34 -5.16 6.34
N ILE A 121 -8.40 -4.52 5.65
CA ILE A 121 -8.59 -3.20 5.05
C ILE A 121 -8.36 -3.34 3.55
N LEU A 122 -9.34 -2.95 2.74
CA LEU A 122 -9.14 -2.67 1.32
C LEU A 122 -8.59 -1.25 1.20
N THR A 123 -7.35 -1.13 0.74
CA THR A 123 -6.72 0.15 0.47
C THR A 123 -6.86 0.48 -1.01
N VAL A 124 -7.34 1.68 -1.30
CA VAL A 124 -7.51 2.19 -2.65
C VAL A 124 -6.74 3.50 -2.74
N ILE A 125 -5.89 3.65 -3.75
CA ILE A 125 -5.17 4.89 -4.02
C ILE A 125 -5.44 5.36 -5.45
N ASP A 126 -5.82 6.63 -5.60
CA ASP A 126 -5.87 7.29 -6.88
C ASP A 126 -4.45 7.61 -7.37
N ARG A 127 -4.09 7.10 -8.55
CA ARG A 127 -2.77 7.30 -9.14
C ARG A 127 -2.56 8.72 -9.63
N PHE A 128 -3.62 9.51 -9.82
CA PHE A 128 -3.53 10.92 -10.17
C PHE A 128 -3.26 11.79 -8.94
N SER A 129 -4.26 11.94 -8.07
CA SER A 129 -4.22 12.84 -6.91
C SER A 129 -3.40 12.33 -5.75
N LYS A 130 -3.12 11.02 -5.72
CA LYS A 130 -2.58 10.28 -4.56
C LYS A 130 -3.57 10.21 -3.39
N ALA A 131 -4.84 10.50 -3.61
CA ALA A 131 -5.88 10.36 -2.59
C ALA A 131 -6.11 8.89 -2.28
N CYS A 132 -6.34 8.57 -1.02
CA CYS A 132 -6.65 7.21 -0.61
C CYS A 132 -8.07 7.07 -0.05
N ARG A 133 -8.59 5.84 -0.14
CA ARG A 133 -9.77 5.36 0.58
C ARG A 133 -9.39 4.10 1.35
N LEU A 134 -9.77 4.06 2.62
CA LEU A 134 -9.47 2.96 3.53
C LEU A 134 -10.77 2.30 3.98
N ILE A 135 -11.06 1.12 3.44
CA ILE A 135 -12.35 0.46 3.63
C ILE A 135 -12.16 -0.74 4.57
N PRO A 136 -12.68 -0.70 5.81
CA PRO A 136 -12.62 -1.84 6.71
C PRO A 136 -13.57 -2.94 6.23
N LEU A 137 -13.11 -4.19 6.24
CA LEU A 137 -13.85 -5.37 5.81
C LEU A 137 -13.85 -6.45 6.90
N PRO A 138 -14.97 -7.20 7.06
CA PRO A 138 -15.07 -8.25 8.07
C PRO A 138 -13.98 -9.32 7.98
N LYS A 139 -13.64 -9.67 6.75
CA LYS A 139 -12.63 -10.65 6.35
C LYS A 139 -12.14 -10.32 4.95
N LEU A 140 -11.14 -11.06 4.47
CA LEU A 140 -10.72 -11.00 3.08
C LEU A 140 -11.91 -11.40 2.16
N PRO A 141 -12.37 -10.50 1.28
CA PRO A 141 -13.54 -10.73 0.45
C PRO A 141 -13.24 -11.66 -0.74
N THR A 142 -14.31 -12.15 -1.35
CA THR A 142 -14.29 -12.73 -2.70
C THR A 142 -14.11 -11.65 -3.77
N ALA A 143 -13.83 -12.05 -5.01
CA ALA A 143 -13.72 -11.13 -6.15
C ALA A 143 -14.99 -10.26 -6.35
N LEU A 144 -16.18 -10.86 -6.19
CA LEU A 144 -17.45 -10.14 -6.36
C LEU A 144 -17.69 -9.14 -5.22
N GLU A 145 -17.52 -9.57 -3.96
CA GLU A 145 -17.65 -8.68 -2.79
C GLU A 145 -16.64 -7.52 -2.85
N THR A 146 -15.44 -7.76 -3.40
CA THR A 146 -14.45 -6.71 -3.65
C THR A 146 -14.97 -5.68 -4.67
N ALA A 147 -15.55 -6.15 -5.76
CA ALA A 147 -16.11 -5.28 -6.79
C ALA A 147 -17.29 -4.45 -6.27
N GLU A 148 -18.18 -5.06 -5.50
CA GLU A 148 -19.28 -4.37 -4.82
C GLU A 148 -18.77 -3.32 -3.83
N SER A 149 -17.71 -3.65 -3.08
CA SER A 149 -17.07 -2.71 -2.14
C SER A 149 -16.52 -1.48 -2.88
N LEU A 150 -15.86 -1.66 -4.02
CA LEU A 150 -15.38 -0.54 -4.85
C LEU A 150 -16.53 0.32 -5.37
N CYS A 151 -17.60 -0.30 -5.87
CA CYS A 151 -18.79 0.42 -6.31
C CYS A 151 -19.38 1.29 -5.18
N ASN A 152 -19.58 0.70 -4.00
CA ASN A 152 -20.25 1.35 -2.88
C ASN A 152 -19.42 2.44 -2.20
N HIS A 153 -18.11 2.22 -2.05
CA HIS A 153 -17.26 3.07 -1.22
C HIS A 153 -16.36 4.03 -2.01
N VAL A 154 -16.22 3.80 -3.32
CA VAL A 154 -15.37 4.61 -4.20
C VAL A 154 -16.16 5.15 -5.37
N PHE A 155 -16.71 4.30 -6.24
CA PHE A 155 -17.27 4.75 -7.52
C PHE A 155 -18.57 5.53 -7.37
N ARG A 156 -19.34 5.26 -6.32
CA ARG A 156 -20.48 6.07 -5.92
C ARG A 156 -20.14 7.56 -5.74
N PHE A 157 -18.91 7.87 -5.32
CA PHE A 157 -18.48 9.23 -5.01
C PHE A 157 -17.71 9.88 -6.16
N TYR A 158 -16.90 9.11 -6.88
CA TYR A 158 -15.94 9.64 -7.85
C TYR A 158 -16.22 9.23 -9.30
N GLY A 159 -17.24 8.40 -9.53
CA GLY A 159 -17.53 7.78 -10.81
C GLY A 159 -16.68 6.53 -11.08
N LEU A 160 -16.93 5.91 -12.23
CA LEU A 160 -16.18 4.73 -12.66
C LEU A 160 -14.74 5.10 -13.08
N PRO A 161 -13.74 4.30 -12.71
CA PRO A 161 -12.38 4.42 -13.23
C PRO A 161 -12.28 3.86 -14.65
N GLU A 162 -11.18 4.18 -15.30
CA GLU A 162 -10.75 3.62 -16.60
C GLU A 162 -9.80 2.43 -16.40
N ASP A 163 -9.02 2.41 -15.31
CA ASP A 163 -8.04 1.38 -14.99
C ASP A 163 -7.98 1.09 -13.49
N ILE A 164 -7.91 -0.19 -13.14
CA ILE A 164 -7.72 -0.69 -11.79
C ILE A 164 -6.47 -1.57 -11.78
N VAL A 165 -5.46 -1.14 -11.05
CA VAL A 165 -4.22 -1.87 -10.83
C VAL A 165 -4.29 -2.62 -9.51
N SER A 166 -3.86 -3.88 -9.48
CA SER A 166 -3.79 -4.66 -8.24
C SER A 166 -2.62 -5.64 -8.25
N ASP A 167 -2.28 -6.22 -7.11
CA ASP A 167 -1.37 -7.36 -7.07
C ASP A 167 -1.97 -8.63 -7.72
N ARG A 168 -1.25 -9.74 -7.61
CA ARG A 168 -1.68 -11.05 -8.15
C ARG A 168 -2.50 -11.88 -7.16
N GLY A 169 -3.18 -11.23 -6.21
CA GLY A 169 -4.08 -11.88 -5.28
C GLY A 169 -5.19 -12.70 -5.98
N PRO A 170 -5.70 -13.75 -5.34
CA PRO A 170 -6.72 -14.63 -5.93
C PRO A 170 -8.02 -13.90 -6.28
N GLN A 171 -8.35 -12.81 -5.58
CA GLN A 171 -9.49 -11.96 -5.87
C GLN A 171 -9.35 -11.30 -7.24
N PHE A 172 -8.16 -10.79 -7.56
CA PHE A 172 -7.90 -9.99 -8.75
C PHE A 172 -7.55 -10.82 -9.98
N THR A 173 -7.09 -12.05 -9.78
CA THR A 173 -6.84 -13.03 -10.85
C THR A 173 -8.08 -13.86 -11.22
N SER A 174 -9.18 -13.72 -10.47
CA SER A 174 -10.43 -14.44 -10.69
C SER A 174 -11.09 -14.07 -12.01
N ARG A 175 -11.69 -15.07 -12.68
CA ARG A 175 -12.53 -14.83 -13.88
C ARG A 175 -13.71 -13.92 -13.60
N VAL A 176 -14.27 -13.98 -12.39
CA VAL A 176 -15.38 -13.11 -11.96
C VAL A 176 -14.93 -11.65 -11.98
N TRP A 177 -13.72 -11.36 -11.49
CA TRP A 177 -13.15 -10.03 -11.48
C TRP A 177 -13.01 -9.47 -12.90
N SER A 178 -12.31 -10.19 -13.78
CA SER A 178 -12.14 -9.76 -15.17
C SER A 178 -13.48 -9.58 -15.89
N ALA A 179 -14.42 -10.52 -15.72
CA ALA A 179 -15.72 -10.46 -16.39
C ALA A 179 -16.58 -9.29 -15.90
N PHE A 180 -16.56 -8.99 -14.60
CA PHE A 180 -17.32 -7.88 -14.02
C PHE A 180 -16.86 -6.53 -14.60
N TRP A 181 -15.55 -6.28 -14.61
CA TRP A 181 -14.99 -5.02 -15.09
C TRP A 181 -15.04 -4.86 -16.60
N GLN A 182 -14.88 -5.95 -17.34
CA GLN A 182 -15.06 -5.95 -18.79
C GLN A 182 -16.48 -5.50 -19.19
N LYS A 183 -17.52 -5.84 -18.42
CA LYS A 183 -18.89 -5.38 -18.68
C LYS A 183 -19.07 -3.88 -18.49
N LEU A 184 -18.21 -3.23 -17.71
CA LEU A 184 -18.23 -1.79 -17.46
C LEU A 184 -17.19 -1.03 -18.31
N ASN A 185 -16.51 -1.72 -19.24
CA ASN A 185 -15.38 -1.19 -20.01
C ASN A 185 -14.26 -0.61 -19.14
N ILE A 186 -13.98 -1.25 -18.00
CA ILE A 186 -12.91 -0.87 -17.08
C ILE A 186 -11.74 -1.83 -17.26
N ASN A 187 -10.54 -1.28 -17.46
CA ASN A 187 -9.33 -2.09 -17.59
C ASN A 187 -8.89 -2.58 -16.20
N VAL A 188 -8.44 -3.83 -16.14
CA VAL A 188 -7.85 -4.40 -14.94
C VAL A 188 -6.45 -4.90 -15.23
N SER A 189 -5.49 -4.38 -14.47
CA SER A 189 -4.07 -4.58 -14.71
C SER A 189 -3.42 -5.22 -13.47
N LEU A 190 -2.81 -6.39 -13.64
CA LEU A 190 -2.10 -7.05 -12.55
C LEU A 190 -0.64 -6.58 -12.50
N THR A 191 -0.15 -6.21 -11.32
CA THR A 191 1.25 -5.86 -11.15
C THR A 191 2.12 -7.09 -11.39
N SER A 192 3.23 -6.88 -12.09
CA SER A 192 4.28 -7.88 -12.28
C SER A 192 5.50 -7.49 -11.45
N GLY A 193 6.39 -8.45 -11.20
CA GLY A 193 7.72 -8.12 -10.63
C GLY A 193 8.52 -7.11 -11.48
N TYR A 194 8.12 -6.89 -12.73
CA TYR A 194 8.71 -5.91 -13.66
C TYR A 194 8.02 -4.53 -13.64
N HIS A 195 6.88 -4.37 -12.96
CA HIS A 195 6.19 -3.08 -12.82
C HIS A 195 6.03 -2.66 -11.34
N PRO A 196 7.14 -2.52 -10.59
CA PRO A 196 7.11 -2.22 -9.16
C PRO A 196 6.51 -0.85 -8.83
N GLN A 197 6.38 0.08 -9.78
CA GLN A 197 5.78 1.39 -9.53
C GLN A 197 4.27 1.36 -9.34
N SER A 198 3.62 0.42 -10.03
CA SER A 198 2.16 0.26 -10.03
C SER A 198 1.71 -0.23 -8.65
N ASN A 199 2.44 -1.19 -8.07
CA ASN A 199 2.21 -1.65 -6.69
C ASN A 199 2.88 -0.73 -5.65
N GLY A 200 4.03 -0.14 -5.97
CA GLY A 200 4.81 0.66 -5.02
C GLY A 200 4.10 1.89 -4.47
N GLN A 201 3.03 2.37 -5.12
CA GLN A 201 2.19 3.43 -4.59
C GLN A 201 1.27 2.93 -3.47
N VAL A 202 0.58 1.81 -3.70
CA VAL A 202 -0.32 1.23 -2.69
C VAL A 202 0.48 0.59 -1.54
N GLU A 203 1.63 -0.02 -1.83
CA GLU A 203 2.57 -0.51 -0.81
C GLU A 203 3.08 0.63 0.09
N ARG A 204 3.46 1.77 -0.50
CA ARG A 204 3.90 2.94 0.27
C ARG A 204 2.77 3.50 1.15
N LEU A 205 1.55 3.55 0.63
CA LEU A 205 0.36 3.90 1.42
C LEU A 205 0.15 2.90 2.57
N ASN A 206 0.27 1.60 2.33
CA ASN A 206 0.11 0.58 3.36
C ASN A 206 1.16 0.69 4.46
N GLN A 207 2.40 1.05 4.11
CA GLN A 207 3.47 1.36 5.07
C GLN A 207 3.17 2.63 5.89
N GLU A 208 2.67 3.69 5.24
CA GLU A 208 2.23 4.93 5.89
C GLU A 208 1.08 4.67 6.87
N LEU A 209 0.07 3.94 6.43
CA LEU A 209 -1.09 3.54 7.24
C LEU A 209 -0.67 2.68 8.43
N THR A 210 0.18 1.69 8.21
CA THR A 210 0.67 0.81 9.28
C THR A 210 1.43 1.60 10.35
N ARG A 211 2.27 2.57 9.95
CA ARG A 211 2.94 3.47 10.90
C ARG A 211 1.95 4.32 11.69
N TYR A 212 0.93 4.87 11.01
CA TYR A 212 -0.14 5.63 11.65
C TYR A 212 -0.90 4.78 12.68
N LEU A 213 -1.34 3.58 12.28
CA LEU A 213 -2.08 2.71 13.20
C LEU A 213 -1.23 2.27 14.39
N ARG A 214 0.07 2.00 14.20
CA ARG A 214 0.97 1.68 15.32
C ARG A 214 1.08 2.82 16.33
N SER A 215 1.10 4.09 15.89
CA SER A 215 1.17 5.22 16.84
C SER A 215 -0.12 5.41 17.63
N TYR A 216 -1.28 5.26 16.99
CA TYR A 216 -2.59 5.51 17.63
C TYR A 216 -3.19 4.28 18.34
N CYS A 217 -2.79 3.08 17.95
CA CYS A 217 -3.29 1.82 18.51
C CYS A 217 -2.26 1.11 19.39
N HIS A 218 -1.18 1.79 19.80
CA HIS A 218 -0.12 1.20 20.62
C HIS A 218 -0.66 0.54 21.91
N GLN A 219 -1.62 1.19 22.58
CA GLN A 219 -2.22 0.68 23.82
C GLN A 219 -3.25 -0.44 23.57
N ASN A 220 -3.99 -0.37 22.46
CA ASN A 220 -4.97 -1.37 22.09
C ASN A 220 -5.03 -1.54 20.57
N GLN A 221 -4.45 -2.63 20.08
CA GLN A 221 -4.40 -2.91 18.64
C GLN A 221 -5.79 -3.20 18.05
N ALA A 222 -6.76 -3.64 18.86
CA ALA A 222 -8.12 -3.95 18.42
C ALA A 222 -8.96 -2.68 18.12
N ASP A 223 -8.40 -1.48 18.26
CA ASP A 223 -9.11 -0.22 18.00
C ASP A 223 -8.86 0.37 16.60
N TRP A 224 -8.03 -0.26 15.77
CA TRP A 224 -7.59 0.32 14.48
C TRP A 224 -8.73 0.80 13.58
N SER A 225 -9.87 0.10 13.55
CA SER A 225 -10.99 0.46 12.67
C SER A 225 -11.57 1.85 12.99
N ARG A 226 -11.51 2.28 14.26
CA ARG A 226 -12.00 3.62 14.68
C ARG A 226 -11.14 4.77 14.15
N TYR A 227 -9.89 4.46 13.80
CA TYR A 227 -8.91 5.44 13.35
C TYR A 227 -8.79 5.53 11.84
N LEU A 228 -9.42 4.64 11.07
CA LEU A 228 -9.29 4.67 9.61
C LEU A 228 -9.77 5.97 8.99
N PHE A 229 -10.87 6.54 9.48
CA PHE A 229 -11.32 7.86 9.04
C PHE A 229 -10.23 8.91 9.22
N TRP A 230 -9.62 8.97 10.40
CA TRP A 230 -8.56 9.93 10.71
C TRP A 230 -7.28 9.65 9.93
N ALA A 231 -6.93 8.38 9.71
CA ALA A 231 -5.80 7.99 8.89
C ALA A 231 -5.98 8.44 7.45
N GLU A 232 -7.15 8.17 6.86
CA GLU A 232 -7.50 8.59 5.50
C GLU A 232 -7.48 10.11 5.37
N TYR A 233 -8.14 10.82 6.29
CA TYR A 233 -8.17 12.28 6.30
C TYR A 233 -6.77 12.88 6.41
N ALA A 234 -5.94 12.33 7.31
CA ALA A 234 -4.56 12.77 7.47
C ALA A 234 -3.76 12.55 6.18
N GLN A 235 -3.85 11.36 5.57
CA GLN A 235 -3.14 11.06 4.33
C GLN A 235 -3.57 11.96 3.17
N ASN A 236 -4.86 12.27 3.08
CA ASN A 236 -5.42 13.14 2.03
C ASN A 236 -5.14 14.64 2.28
N SER A 237 -4.72 15.02 3.48
CA SER A 237 -4.33 16.38 3.85
C SER A 237 -2.82 16.65 3.75
N LEU A 238 -2.01 15.61 3.57
CA LEU A 238 -0.55 15.75 3.48
C LEU A 238 -0.13 16.08 2.04
N ARG A 239 0.69 17.13 1.89
CA ARG A 239 1.25 17.52 0.60
C ARG A 239 2.10 16.38 0.03
N LYS A 240 1.83 16.00 -1.22
CA LYS A 240 2.56 14.90 -1.88
C LYS A 240 3.64 15.49 -2.80
N PRO A 241 4.91 15.03 -2.72
CA PRO A 241 5.99 15.56 -3.56
C PRO A 241 5.73 15.46 -5.06
N ALA A 242 5.02 14.42 -5.50
CA ALA A 242 4.73 14.17 -6.91
C ALA A 242 3.80 15.21 -7.54
N THR A 243 2.84 15.74 -6.79
CA THR A 243 1.86 16.72 -7.28
C THR A 243 2.16 18.14 -6.82
N GLY A 244 2.93 18.29 -5.73
CA GLY A 244 3.14 19.57 -5.07
C GLY A 244 1.90 20.11 -4.35
N LEU A 245 0.83 19.32 -4.27
CA LEU A 245 -0.47 19.64 -3.67
C LEU A 245 -0.86 18.54 -2.69
N THR A 246 -1.85 18.79 -1.84
CA THR A 246 -2.49 17.71 -1.06
C THR A 246 -3.44 16.91 -1.96
N PRO A 247 -3.70 15.63 -1.66
CA PRO A 247 -4.68 14.87 -2.41
C PRO A 247 -6.07 15.48 -2.39
N PHE A 248 -6.50 16.06 -1.26
CA PHE A 248 -7.74 16.83 -1.22
C PHE A 248 -7.73 18.00 -2.20
N GLN A 249 -6.63 18.74 -2.29
CA GLN A 249 -6.52 19.84 -3.24
C GLN A 249 -6.65 19.38 -4.70
N CYS A 250 -6.09 18.22 -5.02
CA CYS A 250 -6.18 17.63 -6.35
C CYS A 250 -7.59 17.13 -6.69
N VAL A 251 -8.34 16.62 -5.70
CA VAL A 251 -9.66 15.99 -5.92
C VAL A 251 -10.81 17.00 -5.82
N LEU A 252 -10.79 17.88 -4.82
CA LEU A 252 -11.95 18.69 -4.44
C LEU A 252 -11.93 20.11 -4.98
N GLY A 253 -10.85 20.54 -5.62
CA GLY A 253 -10.54 21.96 -5.51
C GLY A 253 -9.98 22.11 -4.11
N PHE A 254 -10.62 22.72 -3.13
CA PHE A 254 -10.07 23.06 -1.80
C PHE A 254 -9.41 21.98 -0.92
N GLN A 255 -8.59 22.44 0.04
CA GLN A 255 -8.17 21.66 1.21
C GLN A 255 -9.27 21.77 2.27
N PRO A 256 -9.98 20.69 2.63
CA PRO A 256 -10.92 20.69 3.73
C PRO A 256 -10.22 21.14 5.02
N PRO A 257 -10.89 22.00 5.81
CA PRO A 257 -10.29 22.53 7.02
C PRO A 257 -10.27 21.43 8.10
N LEU A 258 -9.14 21.30 8.78
CA LEU A 258 -8.96 20.37 9.91
C LEU A 258 -9.79 20.77 11.14
N PHE A 259 -10.10 22.06 11.24
CA PHE A 259 -10.87 22.69 12.32
C PHE A 259 -12.05 23.47 11.72
N PRO A 260 -13.04 23.90 12.51
CA PRO A 260 -14.12 24.75 12.01
C PRO A 260 -13.56 25.95 11.23
N TRP A 261 -14.08 26.18 10.03
CA TRP A 261 -13.65 27.28 9.16
C TRP A 261 -13.91 28.62 9.85
N SER A 262 -12.87 29.43 10.03
CA SER A 262 -12.97 30.77 10.63
C SER A 262 -13.22 31.88 9.62
N GLY A 263 -13.12 31.62 8.31
CA GLY A 263 -13.33 32.62 7.26
C GLY A 263 -12.15 33.58 7.01
N GLU A 264 -11.01 33.39 7.67
CA GLU A 264 -9.87 34.32 7.56
C GLU A 264 -9.07 34.10 6.25
N PRO A 265 -8.75 35.17 5.49
CA PRO A 265 -7.95 35.09 4.26
C PRO A 265 -6.54 34.52 4.51
N SER A 266 -5.98 33.81 3.52
CA SER A 266 -4.58 33.37 3.56
C SER A 266 -3.65 34.48 3.06
N ASN A 267 -2.36 34.43 3.43
CA ASN A 267 -1.35 35.37 2.90
C ASN A 267 -0.79 34.97 1.51
N LEU A 268 -1.44 34.03 0.80
CA LEU A 268 -0.92 33.45 -0.45
C LEU A 268 -1.88 33.69 -1.62
N PRO A 269 -1.55 34.62 -2.56
CA PRO A 269 -2.44 35.02 -3.65
C PRO A 269 -2.93 33.89 -4.55
N ALA A 270 -2.12 32.83 -4.74
CA ALA A 270 -2.50 31.66 -5.54
C ALA A 270 -3.55 30.77 -4.85
N VAL A 271 -3.54 30.74 -3.52
CA VAL A 271 -4.55 30.04 -2.71
C VAL A 271 -5.85 30.84 -2.73
N ASP A 272 -5.75 32.17 -2.60
CA ASP A 272 -6.91 33.07 -2.61
C ASP A 272 -7.60 33.09 -3.99
N SER A 273 -6.84 33.17 -5.09
CA SER A 273 -7.38 33.16 -6.47
C SER A 273 -8.10 31.86 -6.83
N TRP A 274 -7.78 30.76 -6.14
CA TRP A 274 -8.42 29.48 -6.38
C TRP A 274 -9.56 29.21 -5.39
N LEU A 275 -9.46 29.71 -4.15
CA LEU A 275 -10.59 29.75 -3.21
C LEU A 275 -11.71 30.60 -3.80
N GLN A 276 -11.38 31.72 -4.44
CA GLN A 276 -12.30 32.58 -5.16
C GLN A 276 -13.09 31.83 -6.23
N ARG A 277 -12.47 30.87 -6.96
CA ARG A 277 -13.17 30.03 -7.96
C ARG A 277 -14.14 29.02 -7.34
N SER A 278 -13.76 28.43 -6.20
CA SER A 278 -14.68 27.57 -5.44
C SER A 278 -15.83 28.38 -4.84
N GLU A 279 -15.54 29.58 -4.34
CA GLU A 279 -16.51 30.53 -3.81
C GLU A 279 -17.47 31.05 -4.88
N GLU A 280 -17.00 31.30 -6.10
CA GLU A 280 -17.82 31.61 -7.27
C GLU A 280 -18.82 30.48 -7.58
N THR A 281 -18.34 29.23 -7.61
CA THR A 281 -19.22 28.05 -7.82
C THR A 281 -20.25 27.90 -6.70
N TRP A 282 -19.84 28.15 -5.45
CA TRP A 282 -20.75 28.12 -4.30
C TRP A 282 -21.75 29.28 -4.33
N ASN A 283 -21.34 30.47 -4.74
CA ASN A 283 -22.20 31.63 -4.91
C ASN A 283 -23.23 31.40 -6.02
N GLU A 284 -22.82 30.83 -7.14
CA GLU A 284 -23.76 30.40 -8.20
C GLU A 284 -24.76 29.37 -7.68
N ALA A 285 -24.28 28.32 -7.00
CA ALA A 285 -25.14 27.32 -6.37
C ALA A 285 -26.11 27.98 -5.36
N HIS A 286 -25.63 28.94 -4.58
CA HIS A 286 -26.43 29.68 -3.61
C HIS A 286 -27.53 30.49 -4.29
N VAL A 287 -27.22 31.19 -5.39
CA VAL A 287 -28.21 31.91 -6.21
C VAL A 287 -29.24 30.95 -6.81
N HIS A 288 -28.81 29.80 -7.32
CA HIS A 288 -29.71 28.77 -7.85
C HIS A 288 -30.63 28.18 -6.78
N LEU A 289 -30.10 27.90 -5.59
CA LEU A 289 -30.87 27.41 -4.43
C LEU A 289 -31.87 28.46 -3.94
N GLN A 290 -31.49 29.73 -3.84
CA GLN A 290 -32.39 30.83 -3.49
C GLN A 290 -33.55 30.95 -4.51
N ARG A 291 -33.25 30.85 -5.81
CA ARG A 291 -34.27 30.83 -6.87
C ARG A 291 -35.20 29.61 -6.75
N ALA A 292 -34.65 28.44 -6.44
CA ALA A 292 -35.43 27.21 -6.23
C ALA A 292 -36.37 27.34 -5.02
N VAL A 293 -35.88 27.85 -3.89
CA VAL A 293 -36.69 28.13 -2.69
C VAL A 293 -37.82 29.10 -3.01
N ARG A 294 -37.53 30.19 -3.74
CA ARG A 294 -38.53 31.16 -4.15
C ARG A 294 -39.61 30.54 -5.04
N ARG A 295 -39.23 29.72 -6.03
CA ARG A 295 -40.18 29.01 -6.90
C ARG A 295 -41.05 28.03 -6.11
N THR A 296 -40.46 27.26 -5.22
CA THR A 296 -41.19 26.33 -4.34
C THR A 296 -42.19 27.09 -3.46
N ARG A 297 -41.77 28.23 -2.89
CA ARG A 297 -42.65 29.12 -2.12
C ARG A 297 -43.80 29.65 -2.98
N GLU A 298 -43.51 30.25 -4.14
CA GLU A 298 -44.53 30.79 -5.04
C GLU A 298 -45.54 29.71 -5.47
N GLN A 299 -45.07 28.49 -5.73
CA GLN A 299 -45.92 27.36 -6.12
C GLN A 299 -46.76 26.83 -4.94
N ALA A 300 -46.19 26.79 -3.73
CA ALA A 300 -46.93 26.41 -2.52
C ALA A 300 -47.96 27.47 -2.12
N ASP A 301 -47.59 28.76 -2.18
CA ASP A 301 -48.43 29.90 -1.81
C ASP A 301 -49.64 30.03 -2.76
N ARG A 302 -49.53 29.63 -4.04
CA ARG A 302 -50.68 29.52 -4.96
C ARG A 302 -51.80 28.60 -4.46
N ARG A 303 -51.48 27.61 -3.62
CA ARG A 303 -52.44 26.65 -3.06
C ARG A 303 -52.80 26.95 -1.60
N ARG A 304 -52.29 28.04 -1.03
CA ARG A 304 -52.49 28.44 0.37
C ARG A 304 -53.26 29.75 0.44
N ARG A 305 -53.89 30.01 1.58
CA ARG A 305 -54.54 31.29 1.89
C ARG A 305 -53.76 31.94 3.02
N ALA A 306 -53.83 33.27 3.11
CA ALA A 306 -53.26 34.00 4.23
C ALA A 306 -53.81 33.46 5.55
N ASN A 307 -52.98 33.45 6.59
CA ASN A 307 -53.43 33.08 7.92
C ASN A 307 -54.57 34.03 8.34
N PRO A 308 -55.64 33.52 8.97
CA PRO A 308 -56.68 34.37 9.49
C PRO A 308 -56.12 35.29 10.58
N ASN A 309 -56.58 36.54 10.61
CA ASN A 309 -56.29 37.45 11.72
C ASN A 309 -57.21 37.10 12.89
N TYR A 310 -56.63 36.62 13.99
CA TYR A 310 -57.35 36.32 15.23
C TYR A 310 -57.19 37.45 16.23
N GLN A 311 -58.26 37.79 16.95
CA GLN A 311 -58.22 38.75 18.04
C GLN A 311 -58.25 38.03 19.41
N PRO A 312 -57.63 38.60 20.47
CA PRO A 312 -57.72 38.04 21.81
C PRO A 312 -59.18 37.88 22.26
N GLY A 313 -59.54 36.66 22.73
CA GLY A 313 -60.90 36.30 23.12
C GLY A 313 -61.73 35.58 22.04
N GLN A 314 -61.20 35.43 20.82
CA GLN A 314 -61.87 34.75 19.72
C GLN A 314 -61.70 33.22 19.81
N TRP A 315 -62.81 32.47 19.82
CA TRP A 315 -62.80 31.02 19.88
C TRP A 315 -62.45 30.42 18.52
N VAL A 316 -61.39 29.61 18.46
CA VAL A 316 -60.94 28.91 17.26
C VAL A 316 -61.06 27.40 17.42
N ASN A 317 -61.50 26.72 16.37
CA ASN A 317 -61.63 25.27 16.36
C ASN A 317 -60.37 24.63 15.75
N PRO A 318 -59.51 23.97 16.53
CA PRO A 318 -58.20 23.48 16.07
C PRO A 318 -58.28 22.34 15.04
N HIS A 319 -59.46 21.74 14.83
CA HIS A 319 -59.62 20.58 13.94
C HIS A 319 -60.03 20.89 12.50
N ARG A 320 -60.22 22.16 12.11
CA ARG A 320 -60.54 22.54 10.71
C ARG A 320 -59.42 23.28 9.95
N SER A 321 -58.27 23.50 10.56
CA SER A 321 -57.07 23.99 9.87
C SER A 321 -56.18 22.83 9.43
N THR A 322 -56.43 22.35 8.20
CA THR A 322 -55.52 21.65 7.27
C THR A 322 -54.31 20.88 7.84
N ASN A 323 -54.36 19.54 7.66
CA ASN A 323 -53.24 18.58 7.53
C ASN A 323 -51.83 19.14 7.76
N CYS A 324 -51.41 19.18 9.03
CA CYS A 324 -50.00 19.10 9.40
C CYS A 324 -49.76 17.69 9.97
N SER A 325 -49.48 16.74 9.07
CA SER A 325 -48.85 15.47 9.46
C SER A 325 -47.37 15.74 9.70
N LEU A 326 -47.00 16.00 10.96
CA LEU A 326 -45.63 15.80 11.43
C LEU A 326 -45.47 14.29 11.63
N GLY A 327 -44.77 13.65 10.67
CA GLY A 327 -44.26 12.30 10.83
C GLY A 327 -42.96 12.34 11.62
N LEU A 328 -42.89 11.48 12.64
CA LEU A 328 -41.71 11.12 13.43
C LEU A 328 -40.57 10.58 12.57
#